data_AF-A0A0F8U1C6-F1
#
_entry.id   AF-A0A0F8U1C6-F1
#
_cell.length_a   1.000
_cell.length_b   1.000
_cell.length_c   1.000
_cell.angle_alpha   90.00
_cell.angle_beta   90.00
_cell.angle_gamma   90.00
#
_symmetry.space_group_name_H-M   'P 1'
#
loop_
_entity.id
_entity.type
_entity.pdbx_description
1 polymer ?
#
loop_
_entity_poly.entity_id
_entity_poly.type
_entity_poly.pdbx_seq_one_letter_code
_entity_poly.pdbx_strand_id
1 'polypeptide(L)'
;ALNAARNDEKGALEGPDGETLKAAGSELWRKVERDPDTYLLSRDEFALFNYFRKQYEKTPSNVPIVKKAVARFWDNYREDGPASKT
;
A
#
# COMPACT_ATOMS: atom_id res chain seq x y z
N ALA A 1 22.48 21.31 -12.84
CA ALA A 1 21.11 21.19 -13.38
C ALA A 1 20.52 19.86 -12.93
N LEU A 2 19.67 19.87 -11.88
CA LEU A 2 19.05 18.66 -11.28
C LEU A 2 17.62 18.97 -10.79
N ASN A 3 16.84 19.72 -11.57
CA ASN A 3 15.46 20.11 -11.19
C ASN A 3 14.36 19.56 -12.11
N ALA A 4 14.70 18.76 -13.12
CA ALA A 4 13.73 18.30 -14.13
C ALA A 4 13.10 16.92 -13.86
N ALA A 5 13.74 16.04 -13.07
CA ALA A 5 13.26 14.66 -12.89
C ALA A 5 12.17 14.49 -11.82
N ARG A 6 11.72 15.57 -11.16
CA ARG A 6 10.71 15.49 -10.08
C ARG A 6 9.29 15.77 -10.52
N ASN A 7 9.08 16.22 -11.75
CA ASN A 7 7.75 16.57 -12.27
C ASN A 7 7.07 15.43 -13.05
N ASP A 8 7.80 14.37 -13.39
CA ASP A 8 7.28 13.27 -14.23
C ASP A 8 6.54 12.18 -13.44
N GLU A 9 6.77 12.05 -12.12
CA GLU A 9 6.02 11.09 -11.28
C GLU A 9 4.52 11.41 -11.20
N LYS A 10 4.14 12.67 -11.38
CA LYS A 10 2.73 13.08 -11.46
C LYS A 10 2.09 12.71 -12.80
N GLY A 11 2.83 12.84 -13.90
CA GLY A 11 2.36 12.49 -15.24
C GLY A 11 2.28 10.98 -15.49
N ALA A 12 3.15 10.19 -14.86
CA ALA A 12 3.12 8.73 -14.93
C ALA A 12 1.83 8.09 -14.36
N LEU A 13 1.11 8.81 -13.50
CA LEU A 13 -0.19 8.39 -12.96
C LEU A 13 -1.39 8.82 -13.82
N GLU A 14 -1.18 9.66 -14.83
CA GLU A 14 -2.23 10.13 -15.75
C GLU A 14 -2.26 9.31 -17.06
N GLY A 15 -1.41 8.29 -17.16
CA GLY A 15 -1.46 7.26 -18.20
C GLY A 15 -2.30 6.02 -17.79
N PRO A 16 -2.54 5.08 -18.71
CA PRO A 16 -3.33 3.86 -18.47
C PRO A 16 -2.80 2.98 -17.32
N ASP A 17 -1.49 3.05 -17.07
CA ASP A 17 -0.85 2.36 -15.94
C ASP A 17 -1.25 2.97 -14.58
N GLY A 18 -1.46 4.28 -14.55
CA GLY A 18 -1.91 5.02 -13.37
C GLY A 18 -3.35 4.71 -12.98
N GLU A 19 -4.25 4.58 -13.95
CA GLU A 19 -5.64 4.14 -13.70
C GLU A 19 -5.68 2.70 -13.17
N THR A 20 -4.84 1.82 -13.73
CA THR A 20 -4.73 0.43 -13.28
C THR A 20 -4.24 0.35 -11.84
N LEU A 21 -3.20 1.12 -11.48
CA LEU A 21 -2.70 1.20 -10.10
C LEU A 21 -3.74 1.76 -9.14
N LYS A 22 -4.52 2.75 -9.58
CA LYS A 22 -5.61 3.33 -8.78
C LYS A 22 -6.71 2.30 -8.53
N ALA A 23 -7.11 1.55 -9.56
CA ALA A 23 -8.10 0.49 -9.45
C ALA A 23 -7.62 -0.62 -8.51
N ALA A 24 -6.37 -1.06 -8.66
CA ALA A 24 -5.75 -2.05 -7.78
C ALA A 24 -5.68 -1.56 -6.32
N GLY A 25 -5.31 -0.30 -6.09
CA GLY A 25 -5.30 0.30 -4.75
C GLY A 25 -6.70 0.43 -4.15
N SER A 26 -7.72 0.78 -4.95
CA SER A 26 -9.11 0.83 -4.49
C SER A 26 -9.68 -0.55 -4.18
N GLU A 27 -9.34 -1.56 -4.98
CA GLU A 27 -9.73 -2.94 -4.71
C GLU A 27 -9.07 -3.48 -3.44
N LEU A 28 -7.77 -3.23 -3.27
CA LEU A 28 -7.03 -3.59 -2.07
C LEU A 28 -7.65 -2.93 -0.83
N TRP A 29 -7.97 -1.63 -0.91
CA TRP A 29 -8.64 -0.93 0.18
C TRP A 29 -9.98 -1.56 0.54
N ARG A 30 -10.82 -1.94 -0.44
CA ARG A 30 -12.10 -2.63 -0.16
C ARG A 30 -11.89 -3.96 0.57
N LYS A 31 -10.84 -4.71 0.25
CA LYS A 31 -10.51 -5.96 0.96
C LYS A 31 -10.12 -5.68 2.41
N VAL A 32 -9.23 -4.71 2.63
CA VAL A 32 -8.81 -4.28 3.97
C VAL A 32 -9.97 -3.70 4.79
N GLU A 33 -10.88 -2.94 4.18
CA GLU A 33 -12.03 -2.35 4.85
C GLU A 33 -13.11 -3.38 5.20
N ARG A 34 -13.31 -4.39 4.34
CA ARG A 34 -14.24 -5.50 4.59
C ARG A 34 -13.75 -6.41 5.72
N ASP A 35 -12.45 -6.65 5.75
CA ASP A 35 -11.79 -7.60 6.66
C ASP A 35 -10.67 -6.92 7.47
N PRO A 36 -10.98 -5.84 8.23
CA PRO A 36 -9.95 -4.99 8.86
C PRO A 36 -9.20 -5.70 9.97
N ASP A 37 -9.78 -6.77 10.53
CA ASP A 37 -9.20 -7.54 11.63
C ASP A 37 -8.53 -8.86 11.18
N THR A 38 -8.83 -9.34 9.97
CA THR A 38 -8.37 -10.66 9.46
C THR A 38 -7.49 -10.57 8.22
N TYR A 39 -7.57 -9.49 7.43
CA TYR A 39 -6.75 -9.34 6.23
C TYR A 39 -5.28 -9.12 6.60
N LEU A 40 -4.39 -9.89 5.97
CA LEU A 40 -2.94 -9.79 6.09
C LEU A 40 -2.36 -9.32 4.75
N LEU A 41 -1.68 -8.18 4.76
CA LEU A 41 -1.03 -7.66 3.55
C LEU A 41 0.23 -8.50 3.26
N SER A 42 0.41 -8.94 2.01
CA SER A 42 1.71 -9.40 1.52
C SER A 42 2.67 -8.22 1.32
N ARG A 43 3.95 -8.50 1.04
CA ARG A 43 4.97 -7.45 0.83
C ARG A 43 4.62 -6.53 -0.34
N ASP A 44 4.17 -7.09 -1.46
CA ASP A 44 3.79 -6.32 -2.65
C ASP A 44 2.50 -5.51 -2.42
N GLU A 45 1.52 -6.11 -1.76
CA GLU A 45 0.29 -5.40 -1.37
C GLU A 45 0.59 -4.29 -0.36
N PHE A 46 1.50 -4.51 0.58
CA PHE A 46 1.91 -3.50 1.54
C PHE A 46 2.62 -2.33 0.84
N ALA A 47 3.44 -2.58 -0.19
CA ALA A 47 4.04 -1.52 -0.98
C ALA A 47 2.98 -0.66 -1.69
N LEU A 48 1.99 -1.29 -2.32
CA LEU A 48 0.85 -0.60 -2.95
C LEU A 48 0.01 0.16 -1.93
N PHE A 49 -0.29 -0.47 -0.79
CA PHE A 49 -1.04 0.13 0.31
C PHE A 49 -0.31 1.34 0.90
N ASN A 50 1.01 1.24 1.08
CA ASN A 50 1.83 2.32 1.60
C ASN A 50 1.91 3.50 0.61
N TYR A 51 1.93 3.21 -0.69
CA TYR A 51 1.85 4.24 -1.73
C TYR A 51 0.54 5.04 -1.66
N PHE A 52 -0.60 4.36 -1.51
CA PHE A 52 -1.91 5.00 -1.39
C PHE A 52 -2.28 5.43 0.04
N ARG A 53 -1.41 5.22 1.03
CA ARG A 53 -1.69 5.49 2.45
C ARG A 53 -2.19 6.91 2.70
N LYS A 54 -1.52 7.90 2.10
CA LYS A 54 -1.91 9.31 2.19
C LYS A 54 -3.32 9.58 1.66
N GLN A 55 -3.82 8.78 0.72
CA GLN A 55 -5.18 8.91 0.20
C GLN A 55 -6.22 8.33 1.16
N TYR A 56 -5.92 7.18 1.77
CA TYR A 56 -6.82 6.56 2.75
C TYR A 56 -6.91 7.40 4.03
N GLU A 57 -5.81 8.01 4.47
CA GLU A 57 -5.74 8.86 5.65
C GLU A 57 -6.46 10.22 5.47
N LYS A 58 -6.89 10.59 4.26
CA LYS A 58 -7.71 11.81 4.04
C LYS A 58 -9.05 11.74 4.77
N THR A 59 -9.57 10.53 4.97
CA THR A 59 -10.82 10.29 5.70
C THR A 59 -10.48 9.95 7.15
N PRO A 60 -10.88 10.76 8.15
CA PRO A 60 -10.53 10.53 9.55
C PRO A 60 -10.94 9.16 10.09
N SER A 61 -12.09 8.65 9.62
CA SER A 61 -12.62 7.32 10.00
C SER A 61 -11.75 6.15 9.52
N ASN A 62 -10.92 6.36 8.48
CA ASN A 62 -10.08 5.32 7.88
C ASN A 62 -8.71 5.22 8.53
N VAL A 63 -8.25 6.30 9.19
CA VAL A 63 -6.98 6.36 9.92
C VAL A 63 -6.77 5.18 10.89
N PRO A 64 -7.75 4.79 11.74
CA PRO A 64 -7.57 3.62 12.61
C PRO A 64 -7.42 2.30 11.84
N ILE A 65 -8.13 2.13 10.72
CA ILE A 65 -8.04 0.93 9.86
C ILE A 65 -6.64 0.86 9.24
N VAL A 66 -6.14 1.98 8.71
CA VAL A 66 -4.79 2.08 8.14
C VAL A 66 -3.73 1.72 9.16
N LYS A 67 -3.81 2.28 10.37
CA LYS A 67 -2.85 2.00 11.45
C LYS A 67 -2.88 0.53 11.87
N LYS A 68 -4.06 -0.05 12.03
CA LYS A 68 -4.23 -1.48 12.36
C LYS A 68 -3.65 -2.39 11.27
N ALA A 69 -3.94 -2.11 10.00
CA ALA A 69 -3.42 -2.90 8.87
C ALA A 69 -1.88 -2.87 8.81
N VAL A 70 -1.28 -1.69 9.01
CA VAL A 70 0.18 -1.52 9.06
C VAL A 70 0.77 -2.24 10.27
N ALA A 71 0.19 -2.08 11.46
CA ALA A 71 0.67 -2.75 12.66
C ALA A 71 0.61 -4.27 12.51
N ARG A 72 -0.48 -4.82 11.94
CA ARG A 72 -0.62 -6.25 11.69
C ARG A 72 0.39 -6.76 10.67
N PHE A 73 0.61 -5.99 9.60
CA PHE A 73 1.65 -6.32 8.64
C PHE A 73 2.99 -6.51 9.36
N TRP A 74 3.43 -5.53 10.15
CA TRP A 74 4.70 -5.63 10.89
C TRP A 74 4.71 -6.72 11.96
N ASP A 75 3.59 -6.96 12.66
CA ASP A 75 3.45 -8.02 13.65
C ASP A 75 3.62 -9.42 13.04
N ASN A 76 3.16 -9.60 11.80
CA ASN A 76 3.23 -10.85 11.06
C ASN A 76 4.37 -10.88 10.04
N TYR A 77 5.05 -9.75 9.85
CA TYR A 77 6.24 -9.63 9.02
C TYR A 77 7.40 -10.25 9.78
N ARG A 78 7.45 -11.58 9.71
CA ARG A 78 8.70 -12.28 9.87
C ARG A 78 9.41 -12.06 8.55
N GLU A 79 10.56 -11.40 8.58
CA GLU A 79 11.52 -11.60 7.51
C GLU A 79 11.58 -13.11 7.33
N ASP A 80 11.20 -13.61 6.15
CA ASP A 80 11.65 -14.91 5.72
C ASP A 80 13.17 -14.74 5.58
N GLY A 81 13.85 -14.71 6.72
CA GLY A 81 15.28 -14.81 6.81
C GLY A 81 15.59 -16.14 6.15
N PRO A 82 16.65 -16.22 5.33
CA PRO A 82 16.99 -17.43 4.61
C PRO A 82 17.34 -18.55 5.61
N ALA A 83 16.33 -19.25 6.11
CA ALA A 83 16.44 -20.46 6.89
C ALA A 83 16.24 -21.63 5.93
N SER A 84 17.14 -21.75 4.95
CA SER A 84 17.40 -23.00 4.21
C SER A 84 18.62 -22.85 3.31
N LYS A 85 19.81 -23.01 3.89
CA LYS A 85 20.88 -23.81 3.30
C LYS A 85 21.58 -24.55 4.44
N THR A 86 21.02 -25.71 4.78
CA THR A 86 21.76 -26.82 5.38
C THR A 86 22.56 -27.52 4.29
#